data_AF-A0A915A1A1-F1
#
_entry.id   AF-A0A915A1A1-F1
#
_cell.length_a   1.000
_cell.length_b   1.000
_cell.length_c   1.000
_cell.angle_alpha   90.00
_cell.angle_beta   90.00
_cell.angle_gamma   90.00
#
_symmetry.space_group_name_H-M   'P 1'
#
loop_
_entity.id
_entity.type
_entity.pdbx_description
1 polymer ?
#
loop_
_entity_poly.entity_id
_entity_poly.type
_entity_poly.pdbx_seq_one_letter_code
_entity_poly.pdbx_strand_id
1 'polypeptide(L)'
;RHETIFLYDFGLAKKYLDKNGKHYAPRGEVGWRGTTRYGSLRAHLRLDLGRRDDLESWLYMLVEITKGSLPWRRVKGFICKVIRSSDCFISSLEV
;
A
#
# COMPACT_ATOMS: atom_id res chain seq x y z
N ARG A 1 30.17 3.13 4.96
CA ARG A 1 29.80 3.36 3.54
C ARG A 1 28.32 3.68 3.53
N HIS A 2 27.93 4.86 3.05
CA HIS A 2 26.52 5.15 2.79
C HIS A 2 26.22 4.72 1.36
N GLU A 3 25.43 3.67 1.21
CA GLU A 3 24.92 3.28 -0.10
C GLU A 3 23.65 4.06 -0.39
N THR A 4 23.60 4.69 -1.56
CA THR A 4 22.46 5.51 -1.97
C THR A 4 21.32 4.62 -2.45
N ILE A 5 20.13 4.80 -1.89
CA ILE A 5 18.91 4.11 -2.29
C ILE A 5 18.13 5.00 -3.24
N PHE A 6 17.75 4.46 -4.40
CA PHE A 6 16.98 5.18 -5.42
C PHE A 6 15.56 4.61 -5.51
N LEU A 7 14.58 5.51 -5.65
CA LEU A 7 13.22 5.15 -6.03
C LEU A 7 13.13 5.13 -7.56
N TYR A 8 12.53 4.08 -8.13
CA TYR A 8 12.35 3.91 -9.57
C TYR A 8 10.91 3.52 -9.90
N ASP A 9 10.56 3.62 -11.18
CA ASP A 9 9.23 3.34 -11.74
C ASP A 9 8.09 4.24 -11.21
N PHE A 10 7.84 5.33 -11.95
CA PHE A 10 6.75 6.27 -11.70
C PHE A 10 5.53 6.01 -12.61
N GLY A 11 5.44 4.85 -13.28
CA GLY A 11 4.38 4.56 -14.24
C GLY A 11 2.96 4.52 -13.65
N LEU A 12 2.85 4.26 -12.33
CA LEU A 12 1.60 4.28 -11.57
C LEU A 12 1.42 5.53 -10.70
N ALA A 13 2.38 6.47 -10.75
CA ALA A 13 2.34 7.67 -9.91
C ALA A 13 1.13 8.56 -10.27
N LYS A 14 0.52 9.15 -9.24
CA LYS A 14 -0.66 10.01 -9.37
C LYS A 14 -0.40 11.36 -8.70
N LYS A 15 -0.69 12.46 -9.42
CA LYS A 15 -0.75 13.79 -8.78
C LYS A 15 -1.90 13.82 -7.78
N TYR A 16 -1.59 14.14 -6.53
CA TYR A 16 -2.59 14.23 -5.46
C TYR A 16 -3.00 15.67 -5.13
N LEU A 17 -2.23 16.66 -5.62
CA LEU A 17 -2.50 18.10 -5.48
C LEU A 17 -2.84 18.73 -6.82
N ASP A 18 -3.74 19.70 -6.79
CA ASP A 18 -4.03 20.59 -7.91
C ASP A 18 -2.98 21.71 -8.04
N LYS A 19 -3.15 22.56 -9.05
CA LYS A 19 -2.26 23.72 -9.30
C LYS A 19 -2.24 24.76 -8.18
N ASN A 20 -3.23 24.73 -7.29
CA ASN A 20 -3.37 25.64 -6.16
C ASN A 20 -2.90 24.99 -4.84
N GLY A 21 -2.35 23.78 -4.87
CA GLY A 21 -1.92 23.04 -3.69
C GLY A 21 -3.06 22.39 -2.90
N LYS A 22 -4.28 22.33 -3.45
CA LYS A 22 -5.41 21.65 -2.83
C LYS A 22 -5.45 20.18 -3.24
N HIS A 23 -5.85 19.32 -2.32
CA HIS A 23 -6.06 17.90 -2.61
C HIS A 23 -7.18 17.70 -3.65
N TYR A 24 -6.93 16.81 -4.63
CA TYR A 24 -8.01 16.32 -5.49
C TYR A 24 -9.06 15.57 -4.66
N ALA A 25 -10.33 15.69 -5.07
CA ALA A 25 -11.40 14.91 -4.48
C ALA A 25 -11.14 13.41 -4.72
N PRO A 26 -11.46 12.54 -3.73
CA PRO A 26 -11.36 11.10 -3.93
C PRO A 26 -12.18 10.67 -5.14
N ARG A 27 -11.57 9.88 -6.02
CA ARG A 27 -12.34 9.16 -7.03
C ARG A 27 -13.22 8.12 -6.35
N GLY A 28 -14.30 7.71 -7.01
CA GLY A 28 -15.17 6.62 -6.56
C GLY A 28 -14.44 5.27 -6.63
N GLU A 29 -14.99 4.34 -7.40
CA GLU A 29 -14.32 3.04 -7.59
C GLU A 29 -13.08 3.20 -8.48
N VAL A 30 -11.92 2.84 -7.95
CA VAL A 30 -10.66 2.82 -8.70
C VAL A 30 -10.19 1.37 -8.85
N GLY A 31 -9.99 0.95 -10.10
CA GLY A 31 -9.40 -0.36 -10.38
C GLY A 31 -7.99 -0.47 -9.79
N TRP A 32 -7.75 -1.47 -8.94
CA TRP A 32 -6.43 -1.73 -8.36
C TRP A 32 -5.42 -2.12 -9.45
N ARG A 33 -4.31 -1.39 -9.49
CA ARG A 33 -3.14 -1.68 -10.32
C ARG A 33 -1.91 -1.56 -9.42
N GLY A 34 -1.21 -2.67 -9.21
CA GLY A 34 -0.06 -2.71 -8.31
C GLY A 34 0.18 -4.11 -7.76
N THR A 35 1.26 -4.24 -6.99
CA THR A 35 1.66 -5.51 -6.39
C THR A 35 0.78 -5.84 -5.19
N THR A 36 -0.08 -6.85 -5.30
CA THR A 36 -1.05 -7.26 -4.27
C THR A 36 -0.43 -7.48 -2.88
N ARG A 37 0.85 -7.84 -2.79
CA ARG A 37 1.52 -8.09 -1.51
C ARG A 37 1.67 -6.83 -0.65
N TYR A 38 1.96 -5.69 -1.27
CA TYR A 38 2.26 -4.43 -0.57
C TYR A 38 1.12 -3.42 -0.67
N GLY A 39 0.04 -3.75 -1.37
CA GLY A 39 -1.12 -2.87 -1.47
C GLY A 39 -1.75 -2.65 -0.09
N SER A 40 -2.14 -1.41 0.18
CA SER A 40 -2.88 -1.06 1.39
C SER A 40 -4.24 -1.75 1.44
N LEU A 41 -4.87 -1.76 2.61
CA LEU A 41 -6.24 -2.22 2.76
C LEU A 41 -7.21 -1.45 1.84
N ARG A 42 -7.02 -0.14 1.71
CA ARG A 42 -7.85 0.73 0.83
C ARG A 42 -7.68 0.38 -0.64
N ALA A 43 -6.46 0.03 -1.06
CA ALA A 43 -6.17 -0.46 -2.40
C ALA A 43 -6.95 -1.73 -2.72
N HIS A 44 -7.02 -2.67 -1.79
CA HIS A 44 -7.82 -3.89 -1.97
C HIS A 44 -9.33 -3.63 -1.95
N LEU A 45 -9.78 -2.59 -1.26
CA LEU A 45 -11.17 -2.12 -1.24
C LEU A 45 -11.55 -1.22 -2.43
N ARG A 46 -10.66 -1.03 -3.43
CA ARG A 46 -10.89 -0.19 -4.62
C ARG A 46 -11.20 1.27 -4.31
N LEU A 47 -10.74 1.76 -3.15
CA LEU A 47 -10.84 3.15 -2.76
C LEU A 47 -9.72 3.96 -3.39
N ASP A 48 -9.94 5.26 -3.57
CA ASP A 48 -8.90 6.14 -4.09
C ASP A 48 -7.73 6.24 -3.11
N LEU A 49 -6.54 6.08 -3.68
CA LEU A 49 -5.26 6.03 -2.97
C LEU A 49 -4.71 7.43 -2.75
N GLY A 50 -4.03 7.60 -1.63
CA GLY A 50 -3.28 8.80 -1.29
C GLY A 50 -2.02 8.47 -0.50
N ARG A 51 -1.42 9.51 0.09
CA ARG A 51 -0.11 9.45 0.77
C ARG A 51 -0.02 8.38 1.88
N ARG A 52 -1.14 8.12 2.57
CA ARG A 52 -1.24 7.08 3.60
C ARG A 52 -0.92 5.70 3.03
N ASP A 53 -1.40 5.41 1.83
CA ASP A 53 -1.31 4.10 1.22
C ASP A 53 0.13 3.75 0.85
N ASP A 54 0.92 4.76 0.46
CA ASP A 54 2.36 4.62 0.22
C ASP A 54 3.12 4.29 1.51
N LEU A 55 2.76 4.94 2.64
CA LEU A 55 3.35 4.65 3.96
C LEU A 55 2.99 3.25 4.47
N GLU A 56 1.75 2.81 4.26
CA GLU A 56 1.29 1.47 4.61
C GLU A 56 2.06 0.40 3.80
N SER A 57 2.24 0.65 2.50
CA SER A 57 3.07 -0.18 1.63
C SER A 57 4.54 -0.24 2.10
N TRP A 58 5.09 0.90 2.52
CA TRP A 58 6.45 1.00 3.06
C TRP A 58 6.62 0.23 4.37
N LEU A 59 5.63 0.32 5.26
CA LEU A 59 5.60 -0.46 6.50
C LEU A 59 5.61 -1.97 6.21
N TYR A 60 4.80 -2.44 5.25
CA TYR A 60 4.79 -3.84 4.85
C TYR A 60 6.14 -4.30 4.31
N MET A 61 6.84 -3.46 3.54
CA MET A 61 8.20 -3.76 3.08
C MET A 61 9.18 -3.85 4.26
N LEU A 62 9.13 -2.92 5.21
CA LEU A 62 9.99 -2.93 6.40
C LEU A 62 9.77 -4.20 7.24
N VAL A 63 8.51 -4.60 7.43
CA VAL A 63 8.17 -5.84 8.15
C VAL A 63 8.70 -7.06 7.41
N GLU A 64 8.59 -7.10 6.07
CA GLU A 64 9.15 -8.19 5.29
C GLU A 64 10.68 -8.25 5.37
N ILE A 65 11.37 -7.11 5.36
CA ILE A 65 12.83 -7.03 5.48
C ILE A 65 13.30 -7.49 6.87
N THR A 66 12.58 -7.10 7.92
CA THR A 66 12.97 -7.37 9.32
C THR A 66 12.55 -8.75 9.81
N LYS A 67 11.34 -9.23 9.47
CA LYS A 67 10.81 -10.54 9.88
C LYS A 67 10.95 -11.62 8.80
N GLY A 68 11.40 -11.27 7.60
CA GLY A 68 11.62 -12.18 6.47
C GLY A 68 10.37 -12.54 5.65
N SER A 69 9.16 -12.36 6.20
CA SER A 69 7.93 -12.63 5.46
C SER A 69 6.71 -11.90 6.01
N LEU A 70 5.74 -11.62 5.12
CA LEU A 70 4.41 -11.16 5.50
C LEU A 70 3.44 -12.36 5.68
N PRO A 71 2.49 -12.28 6.63
CA PRO A 71 1.53 -13.37 6.88
C PRO A 71 0.74 -13.78 5.64
N TRP A 72 0.44 -12.83 4.75
CA TRP A 72 -0.33 -13.06 3.52
C TRP A 72 0.51 -13.42 2.29
N ARG A 73 1.83 -13.63 2.42
CA ARG A 73 2.74 -13.92 1.28
C ARG A 73 2.30 -15.12 0.43
N ARG A 74 1.69 -16.15 1.04
CA ARG A 74 1.26 -17.39 0.38
C ARG A 74 -0.23 -17.44 0.05
N VAL A 75 -0.97 -16.37 0.31
CA VAL A 75 -2.40 -16.31 0.04
C VAL A 75 -2.61 -16.10 -1.47
N LYS A 76 -3.05 -17.15 -2.17
CA LYS A 76 -3.39 -17.10 -3.60
C LYS A 76 -4.92 -17.10 -3.78
N GLY A 77 -5.41 -16.33 -4.75
CA GLY A 77 -6.78 -16.44 -5.28
C GLY A 77 -7.90 -15.75 -4.50
N PHE A 78 -7.68 -15.34 -3.24
CA PHE A 78 -8.72 -14.68 -2.43
C PHE A 78 -8.20 -13.37 -1.84
N ILE A 79 -8.46 -12.26 -2.53
CA ILE A 79 -8.15 -10.90 -2.02
C ILE A 79 -8.76 -10.70 -0.64
N CYS A 80 -9.96 -11.24 -0.37
CA CYS A 80 -10.58 -11.17 0.97
C CYS A 80 -9.71 -11.78 2.09
N LYS A 81 -8.91 -12.82 1.81
CA LYS A 81 -7.99 -13.39 2.80
C LYS A 81 -6.79 -12.48 3.03
N VAL A 82 -6.31 -11.80 1.98
CA VAL A 82 -5.25 -10.77 2.09
C VAL A 82 -5.76 -9.61 2.94
N ILE A 83 -6.94 -9.06 2.62
CA ILE A 83 -7.62 -7.99 3.36
C ILE A 83 -7.70 -8.35 4.86
N ARG A 84 -8.26 -9.53 5.18
CA ARG A 84 -8.43 -9.95 6.58
C ARG A 84 -7.10 -10.09 7.32
N SER A 85 -6.08 -10.63 6.66
CA SER A 85 -4.75 -10.78 7.26
C SER A 85 -4.04 -9.43 7.44
N SER A 86 -4.15 -8.51 6.48
CA SER A 86 -3.60 -7.16 6.57
C SER A 86 -4.30 -6.32 7.65
N ASP A 87 -5.62 -6.40 7.73
CA ASP A 87 -6.44 -5.71 8.74
C ASP A 87 -6.08 -6.17 10.16
N CYS A 88 -6.07 -7.49 10.39
CA CYS A 88 -5.66 -8.07 11.68
C CYS A 88 -4.23 -7.68 12.07
N PHE A 89 -3.32 -7.57 11.09
CA PHE A 89 -1.95 -7.13 11.34
C PHE A 89 -1.88 -5.66 11.74
N ILE A 90 -2.58 -4.77 11.05
CA ILE A 90 -2.63 -3.35 11.40
C ILE A 90 -3.25 -3.14 12.78
N SER A 91 -4.37 -3.80 13.08
CA SER A 91 -4.99 -3.73 14.41
C SER A 91 -4.10 -4.27 15.53
N SER A 92 -3.14 -5.16 15.23
CA SER A 92 -2.16 -5.63 16.22
C SER A 92 -1.00 -4.65 16.47
N LEU A 93 -0.86 -3.62 15.62
CA LEU A 93 0.15 -2.57 15.74
C LEU A 93 -0.40 -1.31 16.42
N GLU A 94 -1.71 -1.12 16.41
CA GLU A 94 -2.39 -0.09 17.21
C GLU A 94 -2.41 -0.58 18.68
N VAL A 95 -1.45 -0.09 19.47
CA VAL A 95 -1.40 -0.22 20.94
C VAL A 95 -2.31 0.83 21.56
#